data_AF-A0A830EV57-F1
#
_entry.id   AF-A0A830EV57-F1
#
_cell.length_a   1.000
_cell.length_b   1.000
_cell.length_c   1.000
_cell.angle_alpha   90.00
_cell.angle_beta   90.00
_cell.angle_gamma   90.00
#
_symmetry.space_group_name_H-M   'P 1'
#
loop_
_entity.id
_entity.type
_entity.pdbx_description
1 polymer ?
#
loop_
_entity_poly.entity_id
_entity_poly.type
_entity_poly.pdbx_seq_one_letter_code
_entity_poly.pdbx_strand_id
1 'polypeptide(L)'
;MLFDQRTRTALREAGLSAEELRDVEREVTREARATADEVSAFFDEHETLYSDMEQTHSNAAFPEHAVDYCDLFTHSQDVRGFLRFDSWGVYVEGARVLAEEVVELELGQPVHDRVRFATTRDALE
;
A
#
# COMPACT_ATOMS: atom_id res chain seq x y z
N MET A 1 8.99 -13.73 7.03
CA MET A 1 8.35 -15.07 7.08
C MET A 1 6.89 -14.84 7.42
N LEU A 2 5.97 -15.30 6.56
CA LEU A 2 4.53 -15.02 6.69
C LEU A 2 3.93 -15.66 7.95
N PHE A 3 4.26 -16.92 8.21
CA PHE A 3 3.77 -17.65 9.37
C PHE A 3 4.88 -17.84 10.40
N ASP A 4 4.61 -17.45 11.65
CA ASP A 4 5.46 -17.81 12.78
C ASP A 4 5.40 -19.32 13.07
N GLN A 5 6.29 -19.81 13.95
CA GLN A 5 6.40 -21.24 14.26
C GLN A 5 5.12 -21.82 14.88
N ARG A 6 4.42 -21.07 15.74
CA ARG A 6 3.17 -21.49 16.38
C ARG A 6 2.07 -21.61 15.33
N THR A 7 1.97 -20.63 14.45
CA THR A 7 0.99 -20.62 13.35
C THR A 7 1.24 -21.77 12.37
N ARG A 8 2.48 -22.01 11.95
CA ARG A 8 2.82 -23.16 11.09
C ARG A 8 2.49 -24.50 11.74
N THR A 9 2.69 -24.64 13.05
CA THR A 9 2.35 -25.88 13.77
C THR A 9 0.84 -26.13 13.73
N ALA A 10 0.04 -25.12 14.07
CA ALA A 10 -1.41 -25.22 14.05
C ALA A 10 -1.97 -25.53 12.64
N LEU A 11 -1.42 -24.91 11.59
CA LEU A 11 -1.84 -25.18 10.22
C LEU A 11 -1.50 -26.60 9.78
N ARG A 12 -0.35 -27.14 10.21
CA ARG A 12 0.02 -28.53 9.95
C ARG A 12 -0.86 -29.52 10.71
N GLU A 13 -1.22 -29.22 11.95
CA GLU A 13 -2.20 -30.01 12.72
C GLU A 13 -3.60 -29.98 12.10
N ALA A 14 -3.96 -28.87 11.45
CA ALA A 14 -5.19 -28.73 10.67
C ALA A 14 -5.16 -29.46 9.30
N GLY A 15 -4.02 -30.09 8.94
CA GLY A 15 -3.89 -30.94 7.76
C GLY A 15 -3.13 -30.33 6.59
N LEU A 16 -2.64 -29.09 6.68
CA LEU A 16 -1.82 -28.51 5.61
C LEU A 16 -0.42 -29.14 5.61
N SER A 17 0.03 -29.55 4.43
CA SER A 17 1.39 -30.00 4.23
C SER A 17 2.37 -28.83 4.30
N ALA A 18 3.65 -29.16 4.55
CA ALA A 18 4.71 -28.18 4.49
C ALA A 18 4.90 -27.59 3.08
N GLU A 19 4.49 -28.31 2.03
CA GLU A 19 4.54 -27.82 0.65
C GLU A 19 3.46 -26.78 0.39
N GLU A 20 2.20 -27.08 0.74
CA GLU A 20 1.09 -26.12 0.64
C GLU A 20 1.39 -24.81 1.39
N LEU A 21 2.00 -24.90 2.59
CA LEU A 21 2.41 -23.71 3.34
C LEU A 21 3.47 -22.88 2.60
N ARG A 22 4.46 -23.54 1.97
CA ARG A 22 5.47 -22.83 1.16
C ARG A 22 4.84 -22.24 -0.10
N ASP A 23 3.84 -22.89 -0.67
CA ASP A 23 3.17 -22.43 -1.88
C ASP A 23 2.35 -21.17 -1.59
N VAL A 24 1.61 -21.16 -0.49
CA VAL A 24 0.93 -19.96 0.03
C VAL A 24 1.92 -18.83 0.30
N GLU A 25 3.06 -19.11 0.94
CA GLU A 25 4.09 -18.10 1.19
C GLU A 25 4.63 -17.48 -0.11
N ARG A 26 4.88 -18.30 -1.13
CA ARG A 26 5.33 -17.82 -2.45
C ARG A 26 4.27 -17.00 -3.16
N GLU A 27 3.02 -17.44 -3.08
CA GLU A 27 1.90 -16.74 -3.72
C GLU A 27 1.72 -15.35 -3.10
N VAL A 28 1.65 -15.25 -1.78
CA VAL A 28 1.51 -13.97 -1.09
C VAL A 28 2.69 -13.02 -1.38
N THR A 29 3.93 -13.53 -1.44
CA THR A 29 5.08 -12.69 -1.84
C THR A 29 4.98 -12.22 -3.30
N ARG A 30 4.42 -13.04 -4.20
CA ARG A 30 4.19 -12.64 -5.60
C ARG A 30 3.12 -11.56 -5.69
N GLU A 31 2.00 -11.72 -4.98
CA GLU A 31 0.93 -10.73 -4.92
C GLU A 31 1.41 -9.40 -4.32
N ALA A 32 2.22 -9.44 -3.25
CA ALA A 32 2.79 -8.23 -2.66
C ALA A 32 3.69 -7.47 -3.66
N ARG A 33 4.48 -8.18 -4.47
CA ARG A 33 5.30 -7.55 -5.51
C ARG A 33 4.44 -6.92 -6.60
N ALA A 34 3.43 -7.65 -7.09
CA ALA A 34 2.50 -7.13 -8.07
C ALA A 34 1.78 -5.87 -7.54
N THR A 35 1.38 -5.87 -6.27
CA THR A 35 0.76 -4.71 -5.62
C THR A 35 1.73 -3.53 -5.54
N ALA A 36 3.00 -3.76 -5.19
CA ALA A 36 4.01 -2.70 -5.16
C ALA A 36 4.21 -2.10 -6.55
N ASP A 37 4.34 -2.94 -7.58
CA ASP A 37 4.53 -2.50 -8.96
C ASP A 37 3.31 -1.70 -9.47
N GLU A 38 2.09 -2.17 -9.19
CA GLU A 38 0.84 -1.52 -9.61
C GLU A 38 0.62 -0.18 -8.91
N VAL A 39 0.86 -0.10 -7.60
CA VAL A 39 0.72 1.15 -6.86
C VAL A 39 1.80 2.15 -7.27
N SER A 40 3.05 1.72 -7.47
CA SER A 40 4.10 2.60 -8.01
C SER A 40 3.74 3.13 -9.40
N ALA A 41 3.24 2.27 -10.29
CA ALA A 41 2.78 2.69 -11.62
C ALA A 41 1.64 3.71 -11.55
N PHE A 42 0.65 3.50 -10.67
CA PHE A 42 -0.44 4.44 -10.45
C PHE A 42 0.06 5.86 -10.10
N PHE A 43 1.07 5.96 -9.24
CA PHE A 43 1.65 7.27 -8.89
C PHE A 43 2.49 7.89 -10.01
N ASP A 44 3.19 7.06 -10.80
CA ASP A 44 4.02 7.54 -11.92
C ASP A 44 3.18 7.97 -13.14
N GLU A 45 2.00 7.37 -13.34
CA GLU A 45 1.11 7.65 -14.48
C GLU A 45 0.28 8.94 -14.33
N HIS A 46 0.11 9.45 -13.11
CA HIS A 46 -0.81 10.53 -12.81
C HIS A 46 -0.12 11.75 -12.19
N GLU A 47 -0.12 12.86 -12.93
CA GLU A 47 0.47 14.13 -12.47
C GLU A 47 -0.26 14.75 -11.27
N THR A 48 -1.55 14.49 -11.12
CA THR A 48 -2.39 15.04 -10.04
C THR A 48 -3.32 13.97 -9.49
N LEU A 49 -3.24 13.79 -8.17
CA LEU A 49 -4.07 12.86 -7.43
C LEU A 49 -4.82 13.60 -6.32
N TYR A 50 -6.00 13.11 -6.01
CA TYR A 50 -6.79 13.55 -4.86
C TYR A 50 -6.61 12.55 -3.73
N SER A 51 -6.66 13.01 -2.49
CA SER A 51 -6.71 12.10 -1.36
C SER A 51 -7.78 12.46 -0.35
N ASP A 52 -8.18 11.50 0.47
CA ASP A 52 -9.04 11.73 1.63
C ASP A 52 -8.24 12.09 2.91
N MET A 53 -6.96 12.42 2.74
CA MET A 53 -6.09 12.83 3.84
C MET A 53 -6.57 14.12 4.48
N GLU A 54 -6.81 14.08 5.79
CA GLU A 54 -7.05 15.29 6.58
C GLU A 54 -5.74 16.08 6.72
N GLN A 55 -5.71 17.30 6.19
CA GLN A 55 -4.57 18.20 6.33
C GLN A 55 -4.82 19.21 7.44
N THR A 56 -3.97 19.21 8.47
CA THR A 56 -4.02 20.11 9.63
C THR A 56 -4.11 21.61 9.28
N HIS A 57 -3.73 22.00 8.06
CA HIS A 57 -3.75 23.40 7.59
C HIS A 57 -4.53 23.61 6.29
N SER A 58 -5.33 22.63 5.84
CA SER A 58 -6.18 22.77 4.66
C SER A 58 -7.65 22.57 5.02
N ASN A 59 -8.53 23.35 4.39
CA ASN A 59 -9.98 23.17 4.46
C ASN A 59 -10.55 22.45 3.23
N ALA A 60 -9.67 21.93 2.35
CA ALA A 60 -10.11 21.16 1.18
C ALA A 60 -10.58 19.77 1.64
N ALA A 61 -11.80 19.38 1.23
CA ALA A 61 -12.35 18.05 1.55
C ALA A 61 -11.52 16.90 0.93
N PHE A 62 -10.97 17.13 -0.27
CA PHE A 62 -10.05 16.22 -0.95
C PHE A 62 -8.86 17.02 -1.49
N PRO A 63 -7.73 17.09 -0.76
CA PRO A 63 -6.56 17.80 -1.26
C PRO A 63 -5.95 17.17 -2.51
N GLU A 64 -5.41 18.05 -3.36
CA GLU A 64 -4.67 17.70 -4.56
C GLU A 64 -3.18 17.54 -4.25
N HIS A 65 -2.56 16.54 -4.86
CA HIS A 65 -1.15 16.21 -4.69
C HIS A 65 -0.49 16.02 -6.04
N ALA A 66 0.61 16.75 -6.26
CA ALA A 66 1.60 16.40 -7.26
C ALA A 66 2.63 15.47 -6.60
N VAL A 67 2.68 14.24 -7.05
CA VAL A 67 3.62 13.23 -6.53
C VAL A 67 4.91 13.31 -7.36
N ASP A 68 6.03 13.50 -6.68
CA ASP A 68 7.34 13.59 -7.32
C ASP A 68 7.89 12.19 -7.66
N TYR A 69 7.78 11.25 -6.71
CA TYR A 69 8.09 9.84 -6.92
C TYR A 69 7.46 8.95 -5.84
N CYS A 70 7.23 7.69 -6.20
CA CYS A 70 6.81 6.62 -5.29
C CYS A 70 7.76 5.42 -5.40
N ASP A 71 8.56 5.16 -4.36
CA ASP A 71 9.52 4.05 -4.34
C ASP A 71 9.04 2.98 -3.35
N LEU A 72 8.44 1.91 -3.90
CA LEU A 72 7.90 0.79 -3.12
C LEU A 72 8.75 -0.46 -3.28
N PHE A 73 8.88 -1.20 -2.18
CA PHE A 73 9.54 -2.50 -2.12
C PHE A 73 8.78 -3.46 -1.21
N THR A 74 9.01 -4.76 -1.42
CA THR A 74 8.41 -5.79 -0.58
C THR A 74 9.34 -6.23 0.54
N HIS A 75 8.84 -6.29 1.76
CA HIS A 75 9.49 -6.96 2.88
C HIS A 75 8.63 -8.16 3.34
N SER A 76 8.98 -9.35 2.82
CA SER A 76 8.12 -10.56 2.90
C SER A 76 6.78 -10.34 2.18
N GLN A 77 5.68 -10.23 2.92
CA GLN A 77 4.33 -9.96 2.41
C GLN A 77 3.94 -8.48 2.49
N ASP A 78 4.72 -7.67 3.20
CA ASP A 78 4.39 -6.26 3.38
C ASP A 78 4.93 -5.46 2.19
N VAL A 79 4.12 -4.55 1.66
CA VAL A 79 4.57 -3.49 0.75
C VAL A 79 4.91 -2.26 1.58
N ARG A 80 6.12 -1.74 1.41
CA ARG A 80 6.67 -0.62 2.16
C ARG A 80 7.43 0.30 1.22
N GLY A 81 7.65 1.55 1.62
CA GLY A 81 8.37 2.46 0.74
C GLY A 81 8.39 3.89 1.21
N PHE A 82 8.63 4.78 0.26
CA PHE A 82 8.63 6.21 0.47
C PHE A 82 7.84 6.90 -0.63
N LEU A 83 6.92 7.76 -0.23
CA LEU A 83 6.14 8.62 -1.12
C LEU A 83 6.64 10.06 -0.96
N ARG A 84 7.03 10.69 -2.06
CA ARG A 84 7.50 12.07 -2.09
C ARG A 84 6.50 12.94 -2.84
N PHE A 85 6.13 14.05 -2.22
CA PHE A 85 5.44 15.18 -2.83
C PHE A 85 6.42 16.34 -3.00
N ASP A 86 6.00 17.39 -3.72
CA ASP A 86 6.83 18.57 -4.00
C ASP A 86 7.58 19.11 -2.76
N SER A 87 6.83 19.39 -1.68
CA SER A 87 7.41 20.01 -0.47
C SER A 87 7.85 19.05 0.62
N TRP A 88 7.33 17.82 0.68
CA TRP A 88 7.58 16.87 1.77
C TRP A 88 7.46 15.42 1.31
N GLY A 89 7.88 14.48 2.15
CA GLY A 89 7.73 13.07 1.85
C GLY A 89 7.46 12.27 3.12
N VAL A 90 6.99 11.05 2.93
CA VAL A 90 6.47 10.21 4.00
C VAL A 90 6.81 8.76 3.76
N TYR A 91 7.11 8.06 4.85
CA TYR A 91 7.25 6.62 4.82
C TYR A 91 5.87 5.98 4.66
N VAL A 92 5.75 4.97 3.81
CA VAL A 92 4.48 4.31 3.53
C VAL A 92 4.58 2.80 3.75
N GLU A 93 3.47 2.22 4.20
CA GLU A 93 3.31 0.77 4.34
C GLU A 93 1.90 0.35 3.90
N GLY A 94 1.68 -0.97 3.82
CA GLY A 94 0.34 -1.53 3.69
C GLY A 94 -0.38 -1.16 2.40
N ALA A 95 0.37 -1.02 1.30
CA ALA A 95 -0.18 -0.64 0.00
C ALA A 95 -1.28 -1.59 -0.47
N ARG A 96 -2.36 -1.03 -1.02
CA ARG A 96 -3.47 -1.77 -1.60
C ARG A 96 -3.99 -1.06 -2.84
N VAL A 97 -4.45 -1.86 -3.78
CA VAL A 97 -5.27 -1.41 -4.90
C VAL A 97 -6.73 -1.70 -4.53
N LEU A 98 -7.56 -0.66 -4.46
CA LEU A 98 -8.98 -0.79 -4.12
C LEU A 98 -9.86 -0.85 -5.38
N ALA A 99 -9.47 -0.08 -6.40
CA ALA A 99 -10.05 -0.05 -7.74
C ALA A 99 -8.99 0.43 -8.73
N GLU A 100 -9.30 0.36 -10.04
CA GLU A 100 -8.40 0.84 -11.11
C GLU A 100 -7.94 2.29 -10.89
N GLU A 101 -8.83 3.14 -10.36
CA GLU A 101 -8.56 4.56 -10.13
C GLU A 101 -8.29 4.91 -8.66
N VAL A 102 -8.20 3.91 -7.75
CA VAL A 102 -8.09 4.15 -6.31
C VAL A 102 -7.11 3.20 -5.65
N VAL A 103 -6.08 3.77 -5.02
CA VAL A 103 -5.10 3.04 -4.19
C VAL A 103 -5.15 3.54 -2.75
N GLU A 104 -4.66 2.73 -1.81
CA GLU A 104 -4.62 3.05 -0.39
C GLU A 104 -3.21 2.78 0.18
N LEU A 105 -2.72 3.70 1.01
CA LEU A 105 -1.45 3.58 1.72
C LEU A 105 -1.61 3.94 3.20
N GLU A 106 -0.92 3.21 4.08
CA GLU A 106 -0.68 3.68 5.46
C GLU A 106 0.48 4.67 5.43
N LEU A 107 0.23 5.92 5.80
CA LEU A 107 1.23 6.98 5.86
C LEU A 107 1.79 7.10 7.28
N GLY A 108 3.11 7.07 7.40
CA GLY A 108 3.84 7.30 8.64
C GLY A 108 3.81 8.76 9.12
N GLN A 109 4.74 9.12 10.00
CA GLN A 109 4.87 10.50 10.49
C GLN A 109 5.15 11.47 9.31
N PRO A 110 4.49 12.64 9.24
CA PRO A 110 3.62 13.24 10.26
C PRO A 110 2.12 12.89 10.17
N VAL A 111 1.68 12.16 9.15
CA VAL A 111 0.25 11.95 8.90
C VAL A 111 -0.35 10.92 9.86
N HIS A 112 0.33 9.78 10.06
CA HIS A 112 -0.13 8.70 10.93
C HIS A 112 -1.56 8.22 10.62
N ASP A 113 -1.89 8.10 9.34
CA ASP A 113 -3.23 7.71 8.91
C ASP A 113 -3.19 6.84 7.66
N ARG A 114 -4.30 6.17 7.38
CA ARG A 114 -4.52 5.39 6.17
C ARG A 114 -5.28 6.24 5.17
N VAL A 115 -4.65 6.49 4.04
CA VAL A 115 -5.08 7.47 3.05
C VAL A 115 -5.35 6.78 1.73
N ARG A 116 -6.51 7.07 1.15
CA ARG A 116 -6.87 6.72 -0.22
C ARG A 116 -6.41 7.81 -1.16
N PHE A 117 -5.84 7.42 -2.29
CA PHE A 117 -5.49 8.29 -3.40
C PHE A 117 -6.29 7.89 -4.63
N ALA A 118 -6.81 8.89 -5.33
CA ALA A 118 -7.62 8.67 -6.52
C ALA A 118 -7.32 9.68 -7.63
N THR A 119 -7.60 9.30 -8.88
CA THR A 119 -7.45 10.18 -10.05
C THR A 119 -8.53 11.25 -10.13
N THR A 120 -9.66 11.05 -9.44
CA THR A 120 -10.78 11.99 -9.36
C THR A 120 -11.31 12.10 -7.93
N ARG A 121 -11.99 13.22 -7.61
CA ARG A 121 -12.63 13.43 -6.31
C ARG A 121 -13.82 12.49 -6.10
N ASP A 122 -14.61 12.29 -7.15
CA ASP A 122 -15.82 11.46 -7.13
C ASP A 122 -15.51 10.00 -6.77
N ALA A 123 -14.30 9.51 -7.09
CA ALA A 123 -13.84 8.18 -6.72
C ALA A 123 -13.55 8.01 -5.21
N LEU A 124 -13.54 9.09 -4.43
CA LEU A 124 -13.31 9.07 -2.97
C LEU A 124 -14.59 9.22 -2.14
N GLU A 125 -15.74 9.53 -2.77
CA GLU A 125 -17.06 9.63 -2.13
C GLU A 125 -17.64 8.25 -1.74
#